data_AF-A0A379PN58-F1
#
_entry.id   AF-A0A379PN58-F1
#
_cell.length_a   1.000
_cell.length_b   1.000
_cell.length_c   1.000
_cell.angle_alpha   90.00
_cell.angle_beta   90.00
_cell.angle_gamma   90.00
#
_symmetry.space_group_name_H-M   'P 1'
#
loop_
_entity.id
_entity.type
_entity.pdbx_description
1 polymer ?
#
loop_
_entity_poly.entity_id
_entity_poly.type
_entity_poly.pdbx_seq_one_letter_code
_entity_poly.pdbx_strand_id
1 'polypeptide(L)'
;MIAKGHGLEALQCCLGVTVAFILERVVACGMATPPDHPMRRSNHPRAWKTSDLSLFIECWIANWDGGSMADTFGRSRGGIYALSRRLGLPSRRRGDIRRPTIRAVGEMGEARQAAAAPRAGSSLAGGSQALPPIVSHSPVAQPPILTSRRRAQVICTLSPVEAPTAAVSGRRTSGLQQADTQAEMAPLPTPEAGMRRVRTLTGFDGLPLAVEVRASRGQVAWTPRLELYLASTRWAGQHPRAVARDLGIPFSAVVSRLHLMNVPPRPREELTDTYDPDLARRRLHEAGMEVRQCHKHAGRLFFGNRWTYVAPLTKRSSGYQREVSNLDH
;
A
#
# COMPACT_ATOMS: atom_id res chain seq x y z
N MET A 1 11.34 -21.06 4.38
CA MET A 1 12.27 -20.02 4.87
C MET A 1 13.28 -19.69 3.77
N ILE A 2 14.33 -20.48 3.57
CA ILE A 2 15.44 -20.18 2.64
C ILE A 2 15.03 -19.57 1.26
N ALA A 3 14.05 -20.15 0.57
CA ALA A 3 13.60 -19.66 -0.75
C ALA A 3 13.01 -18.22 -0.78
N LYS A 4 12.70 -17.59 0.36
CA LYS A 4 12.12 -16.23 0.44
C LYS A 4 13.14 -15.15 0.82
N GLY A 5 14.44 -15.47 0.87
CA GLY A 5 15.50 -14.50 1.15
C GLY A 5 15.59 -14.06 2.60
N HIS A 6 15.55 -15.01 3.54
CA HIS A 6 15.82 -14.66 4.94
C HIS A 6 17.32 -14.47 5.14
N GLY A 7 17.69 -13.34 5.73
CA GLY A 7 19.07 -13.06 6.10
C GLY A 7 19.63 -14.20 6.96
N LEU A 8 20.79 -14.71 6.58
CA LEU A 8 21.46 -15.84 7.24
C LEU A 8 21.68 -15.58 8.74
N GLU A 9 21.84 -14.31 9.11
CA GLU A 9 21.94 -13.83 10.49
C GLU A 9 20.71 -14.21 11.34
N ALA A 10 19.50 -14.18 10.79
CA ALA A 10 18.29 -14.54 11.54
C ALA A 10 18.26 -16.05 11.87
N LEU A 11 18.71 -16.88 10.92
CA LEU A 11 18.83 -18.33 11.13
C LEU A 11 19.92 -18.64 12.14
N GLN A 12 21.06 -17.95 12.06
CA GLN A 12 22.12 -18.05 13.05
C GLN A 12 21.60 -17.72 14.46
N CYS A 13 20.86 -16.61 14.61
CA CYS A 13 20.31 -16.19 15.90
C CYS A 13 19.24 -17.15 16.43
N CYS A 14 18.43 -17.75 15.56
CA CYS A 14 17.38 -18.67 15.96
C CYS A 14 17.92 -20.04 16.37
N LEU A 15 18.87 -20.57 15.58
CA LEU A 15 19.35 -21.94 15.71
C LEU A 15 20.61 -22.04 16.59
N GLY A 16 21.24 -20.92 16.92
CA GLY A 16 22.50 -20.89 17.65
C GLY A 16 23.67 -21.50 16.86
N VAL A 17 23.54 -21.66 15.53
CA VAL A 17 24.57 -22.21 14.66
C VAL A 17 25.22 -21.12 13.82
N THR A 18 26.44 -21.38 13.36
CA THR A 18 27.15 -20.42 12.49
C THR A 18 26.50 -20.35 11.11
N VAL A 19 26.65 -19.21 10.43
CA VAL A 19 26.21 -19.06 9.02
C VAL A 19 26.86 -20.11 8.12
N ALA A 20 28.13 -20.45 8.38
CA ALA A 20 28.84 -21.50 7.65
C ALA A 20 28.13 -22.85 7.76
N PHE A 21 27.72 -23.26 8.97
CA PHE A 21 26.97 -24.49 9.19
C PHE A 21 25.61 -24.48 8.46
N ILE A 22 24.92 -23.33 8.45
CA ILE A 22 23.64 -23.19 7.73
C ILE A 22 23.84 -23.36 6.22
N LEU A 23 24.85 -22.68 5.65
CA LEU A 23 25.17 -22.78 4.23
C LEU A 23 25.59 -24.19 3.83
N GLU A 24 26.39 -24.86 4.66
CA GLU A 24 26.78 -26.27 4.47
C GLU A 24 25.54 -27.16 4.37
N ARG A 25 24.56 -26.99 5.27
CA ARG A 25 23.30 -27.77 5.25
C ARG A 25 22.42 -27.44 4.05
N VAL A 26 22.38 -26.17 3.64
CA VAL A 26 21.65 -25.74 2.43
C VAL A 26 22.20 -26.43 1.20
N VAL A 27 23.54 -26.45 1.05
CA VAL A 27 24.24 -27.13 -0.04
C VAL A 27 24.02 -28.64 0.02
N ALA A 28 24.15 -29.26 1.19
CA ALA A 28 23.95 -30.69 1.37
C ALA A 28 22.53 -31.15 1.00
N CYS A 29 21.53 -30.28 1.15
CA CYS A 29 20.14 -30.55 0.77
C CYS A 29 19.81 -30.20 -0.70
N GLY A 30 20.79 -29.76 -1.50
CA GLY A 30 20.56 -29.32 -2.89
C GLY A 30 19.64 -28.10 -2.99
N MET A 31 19.53 -27.29 -1.93
CA MET A 31 18.69 -26.10 -1.92
C MET A 31 19.45 -24.91 -2.50
N ALA A 32 18.75 -24.04 -3.24
CA ALA A 32 19.32 -22.78 -3.70
C ALA A 32 19.74 -21.92 -2.51
N THR A 33 20.94 -21.32 -2.59
CA THR A 33 21.44 -20.40 -1.57
C THR A 33 20.44 -19.25 -1.38
N PRO A 34 19.95 -19.02 -0.14
CA PRO A 34 19.00 -17.95 0.10
C PRO A 34 19.62 -16.60 -0.25
N PRO A 35 18.88 -15.67 -0.90
CA PRO A 35 19.33 -14.30 -1.04
C PRO A 35 19.55 -13.69 0.34
N ASP A 36 20.77 -13.20 0.60
CA ASP A 36 21.12 -12.62 1.88
C ASP A 36 20.60 -11.18 1.96
N HIS A 37 19.69 -10.96 2.91
CA HIS A 37 19.22 -9.63 3.27
C HIS A 37 19.72 -9.35 4.68
N PRO A 38 20.88 -8.69 4.84
CA PRO A 38 21.50 -8.48 6.14
C PRO A 38 20.48 -7.82 7.10
N MET A 39 20.51 -8.23 8.36
CA MET A 39 19.76 -7.49 9.37
C MET A 39 20.30 -6.07 9.38
N ARG A 40 19.47 -5.10 8.96
CA ARG A 40 19.73 -3.67 9.19
C ARG A 40 20.35 -3.48 10.58
N ARG A 41 21.67 -3.27 10.59
CA ARG A 41 22.44 -3.02 11.80
C ARG A 41 21.86 -1.78 12.45
N SER A 42 21.61 -1.88 13.74
CA SER A 42 20.74 -0.93 14.39
C SER A 42 21.46 -0.02 15.37
N ASN A 43 21.62 1.23 14.96
CA ASN A 43 21.76 2.34 15.89
C ASN A 43 20.39 3.00 16.21
N HIS A 44 19.28 2.47 15.69
CA HIS A 44 17.96 3.04 15.96
C HIS A 44 17.40 2.53 17.31
N PRO A 45 16.90 3.41 18.20
CA PRO A 45 16.39 3.03 19.52
C PRO A 45 15.30 1.94 19.50
N ARG A 46 14.56 1.88 18.39
CA ARG A 46 13.49 0.89 18.14
C ARG A 46 13.92 -0.24 17.20
N ALA A 47 15.17 -0.64 17.15
CA ALA A 47 15.51 -1.85 16.42
C ALA A 47 15.24 -3.12 17.23
N TRP A 48 15.09 -4.24 16.53
CA TRP A 48 14.96 -5.54 17.17
C TRP A 48 16.31 -5.97 17.72
N LYS A 49 16.37 -6.25 19.02
CA LYS A 49 17.57 -6.80 19.63
C LYS A 49 17.67 -8.27 19.24
N THR A 50 18.89 -8.77 19.08
CA THR A 50 19.13 -10.19 18.79
C THR A 50 18.55 -11.11 19.86
N SER A 51 18.59 -10.68 21.14
CA SER A 51 17.97 -11.37 22.27
C SER A 51 16.47 -11.64 22.10
N ASP A 52 15.77 -10.71 21.44
CA ASP A 52 14.32 -10.73 21.32
C ASP A 52 13.86 -11.70 20.23
N LEU A 53 14.74 -12.03 19.28
CA LEU A 53 14.38 -12.81 18.09
C LEU A 53 14.00 -14.25 18.42
N SER A 54 14.71 -14.92 19.32
CA SER A 54 14.36 -16.31 19.66
C SER A 54 13.02 -16.36 20.39
N LEU A 55 12.79 -15.47 21.36
CA LEU A 55 11.50 -15.36 22.07
C LEU A 55 10.37 -15.01 21.08
N PHE A 56 10.64 -14.14 20.11
CA PHE A 56 9.67 -13.81 19.07
C PHE A 56 9.26 -15.05 18.25
N ILE A 57 10.23 -15.89 17.88
CA ILE A 57 9.99 -17.12 17.12
C ILE A 57 9.22 -18.14 17.96
N GLU A 58 9.58 -18.31 19.23
CA GLU A 58 8.86 -19.17 20.18
C GLU A 58 7.40 -18.74 20.31
N CYS A 59 7.13 -17.46 20.61
CA CYS A 59 5.77 -16.91 20.68
C CYS A 59 5.01 -17.09 19.35
N TRP A 60 5.71 -16.94 18.21
CA TRP A 60 5.09 -17.13 16.90
C TRP A 60 4.66 -18.59 16.67
N ILE A 61 5.55 -19.54 16.96
CA ILE A 61 5.31 -21.00 16.84
C ILE A 61 4.23 -21.46 17.84
N ALA A 62 4.21 -20.91 19.04
CA ALA A 62 3.15 -21.12 20.04
C ALA A 62 1.79 -20.50 19.63
N ASN A 63 1.69 -19.96 18.42
CA ASN A 63 0.50 -19.34 17.83
C ASN A 63 -0.06 -18.16 18.63
N TRP A 64 0.79 -17.35 19.26
CA TRP A 64 0.33 -16.17 20.00
C TRP A 64 -0.29 -15.10 19.10
N ASP A 65 -1.35 -14.45 19.55
CA ASP A 65 -1.97 -13.37 18.81
C ASP A 65 -1.01 -12.18 18.66
N GLY A 66 -1.13 -11.48 17.54
CA GLY A 66 -0.25 -10.36 17.24
C GLY A 66 -0.40 -9.17 18.20
N GLY A 67 -1.50 -9.08 18.94
CA GLY A 67 -1.71 -8.10 20.01
C GLY A 67 -0.88 -8.43 21.24
N SER A 68 -0.99 -9.63 21.79
CA SER A 68 -0.17 -10.03 22.94
C SER A 68 1.33 -10.04 22.64
N MET A 69 1.74 -10.42 21.43
CA MET A 69 3.14 -10.25 21.00
C MET A 69 3.54 -8.77 20.95
N ALA A 70 2.67 -7.90 20.42
CA ALA A 70 2.92 -6.47 20.38
C ALA A 70 3.12 -5.89 21.79
N ASP A 71 2.28 -6.27 22.74
CA ASP A 71 2.38 -5.85 24.14
C ASP A 71 3.67 -6.38 24.79
N THR A 72 4.00 -7.66 24.57
CA THR A 72 5.21 -8.32 25.12
C THR A 72 6.51 -7.65 24.66
N PHE A 73 6.59 -7.26 23.38
CA PHE A 73 7.80 -6.65 22.81
C PHE A 73 7.79 -5.12 22.84
N GLY A 74 6.73 -4.48 23.34
CA GLY A 74 6.54 -3.03 23.28
C GLY A 74 6.50 -2.51 21.83
N ARG A 75 5.86 -3.25 20.91
CA ARG A 75 5.81 -2.98 19.47
C ARG A 75 4.40 -2.76 18.96
N SER A 76 4.29 -2.24 17.74
CA SER A 76 3.01 -2.24 17.03
C SER A 76 2.73 -3.61 16.41
N ARG A 77 1.45 -3.97 16.28
CA ARG A 77 1.01 -5.20 15.57
C ARG A 77 1.59 -5.28 14.15
N GLY A 78 1.64 -4.15 13.45
CA GLY A 78 2.25 -4.05 12.12
C GLY A 78 3.75 -4.41 12.14
N GLY A 79 4.47 -4.01 13.19
CA GLY A 79 5.87 -4.38 13.42
C GLY A 79 6.06 -5.88 13.62
N ILE A 80 5.16 -6.54 14.36
CA ILE A 80 5.15 -8.01 14.54
C ILE A 80 5.00 -8.71 13.19
N TYR A 81 3.99 -8.35 12.38
CA TYR A 81 3.78 -8.96 11.06
C TYR A 81 4.87 -8.59 10.03
N ALA A 82 5.50 -7.44 10.17
CA ALA A 82 6.65 -7.07 9.34
C ALA A 82 7.86 -7.95 9.68
N LEU A 83 8.16 -8.13 10.97
CA LEU A 83 9.26 -9.00 11.40
C LEU A 83 8.99 -10.46 11.02
N SER A 84 7.78 -10.99 11.24
CA SER A 84 7.48 -12.38 10.89
C SER A 84 7.63 -12.68 9.40
N ARG A 85 7.20 -11.75 8.52
CA ARG A 85 7.42 -11.85 7.08
C ARG A 85 8.91 -11.79 6.72
N ARG A 86 9.65 -10.92 7.40
CA ARG A 86 11.10 -10.78 7.18
C ARG A 86 11.87 -12.02 7.61
N LEU A 87 11.51 -12.62 8.74
CA LEU A 87 12.06 -13.87 9.26
C LEU A 87 11.56 -15.11 8.49
N GLY A 88 10.49 -14.96 7.70
CA GLY A 88 9.97 -16.07 6.90
C GLY A 88 9.09 -17.05 7.61
N LEU A 89 8.57 -16.65 8.75
CA LEU A 89 7.76 -17.54 9.55
C LEU A 89 6.48 -17.91 8.79
N PRO A 90 6.02 -19.16 8.90
CA PRO A 90 4.84 -19.62 8.18
C PRO A 90 3.61 -18.79 8.58
N SER A 91 2.69 -18.64 7.64
CA SER A 91 1.38 -18.07 7.93
C SER A 91 0.62 -18.99 8.89
N ARG A 92 -0.02 -18.40 9.89
CA ARG A 92 -0.75 -19.12 10.94
C ARG A 92 -2.24 -19.12 10.58
N ARG A 93 -2.93 -20.23 10.84
CA ARG A 93 -4.38 -20.32 10.63
C ARG A 93 -5.09 -19.48 11.70
N ARG A 94 -6.16 -18.78 11.31
CA ARG A 94 -6.87 -17.88 12.22
C ARG A 94 -7.49 -18.59 13.43
N GLY A 95 -7.95 -19.82 13.25
CA GLY A 95 -8.56 -20.62 14.33
C GLY A 95 -7.57 -21.09 15.40
N ASP A 96 -6.28 -21.17 15.07
CA ASP A 96 -5.25 -21.69 15.98
C ASP A 96 -4.59 -20.59 16.82
N ILE A 97 -4.98 -19.33 16.59
CA ILE A 97 -4.38 -18.16 17.26
C ILE A 97 -4.85 -18.12 18.72
N ARG A 98 -3.89 -18.13 19.65
CA ARG A 98 -4.13 -18.10 21.09
C ARG A 98 -3.79 -16.73 21.65
N ARG A 99 -4.60 -16.26 22.59
CA ARG A 99 -4.29 -15.07 23.40
C ARG A 99 -3.71 -15.55 24.72
N PRO A 100 -2.39 -15.56 24.90
CA PRO A 100 -1.78 -15.98 26.17
C PRO A 100 -2.22 -15.06 27.30
N THR A 101 -2.37 -15.60 28.51
CA THR A 101 -2.49 -14.81 29.73
C THR A 101 -1.14 -14.18 30.08
N ILE A 102 -1.16 -13.03 30.76
CA ILE A 102 0.06 -12.28 31.14
C ILE A 102 1.06 -13.18 31.90
N ARG A 103 0.55 -14.13 32.69
CA ARG A 103 1.37 -15.08 33.46
C ARG A 103 2.19 -16.03 32.59
N ALA A 104 1.61 -16.53 31.48
CA ALA A 104 2.31 -17.42 30.55
C ALA A 104 3.51 -16.73 29.85
N VAL A 105 3.53 -15.39 29.82
CA VAL A 105 4.64 -14.60 29.27
C VAL A 105 5.85 -14.63 30.21
N GLY A 106 5.63 -14.50 31.52
CA GLY A 106 6.69 -14.57 32.52
C GLY A 106 7.31 -15.96 32.58
N GLU A 107 6.48 -17.01 32.59
CA GLU A 107 6.92 -18.41 32.73
C GLU A 107 7.88 -18.86 31.61
N MET A 108 7.66 -18.45 30.35
CA MET A 108 8.60 -18.75 29.25
C MET A 108 9.94 -18.01 29.39
N GLY A 109 9.90 -16.76 29.85
CA GLY A 109 11.12 -15.97 30.09
C GLY A 109 11.98 -16.56 31.19
N GLU A 110 11.35 -16.97 32.29
CA GLU A 110 11.99 -17.60 33.45
C GLU A 110 12.52 -18.99 33.12
N ALA A 111 11.73 -19.83 32.43
CA ALA A 111 12.18 -21.17 32.00
C ALA A 111 13.44 -21.09 31.12
N ARG A 112 13.54 -20.04 30.26
CA ARG A 112 14.71 -19.81 29.42
C ARG A 112 15.92 -19.32 30.21
N GLN A 113 15.73 -18.41 31.16
CA GLN A 113 16.82 -17.96 32.04
C GLN A 113 17.36 -19.10 32.91
N ALA A 114 16.47 -19.96 33.41
CA ALA A 114 16.84 -21.16 34.16
C ALA A 114 17.60 -22.17 33.28
N ALA A 115 17.22 -22.35 32.02
CA ALA A 115 17.91 -23.24 31.08
C ALA A 115 19.26 -22.67 30.59
N ALA A 116 19.42 -21.34 30.56
CA ALA A 116 20.65 -20.66 30.15
C ALA A 116 21.68 -20.51 31.29
N ALA A 117 21.30 -20.79 32.54
CA ALA A 117 22.26 -20.84 33.65
C ALA A 117 23.28 -21.96 33.39
N PRO A 118 24.60 -21.68 33.49
CA PRO A 118 25.62 -22.69 33.24
C PRO A 118 25.44 -23.82 34.24
N ARG A 119 25.09 -25.02 33.73
CA ARG A 119 25.09 -26.24 34.52
C ARG A 119 26.53 -26.51 34.95
N ALA A 120 26.86 -26.14 36.17
CA ALA A 120 28.11 -26.50 36.79
C ALA A 120 28.18 -28.03 36.88
N GLY A 121 29.09 -28.61 36.09
CA GLY A 121 29.69 -29.92 36.31
C GLY A 121 28.77 -31.14 36.20
N SER A 122 28.79 -31.81 35.05
CA SER A 122 28.87 -33.27 35.05
C SER A 122 29.57 -33.74 33.78
N SER A 123 30.89 -33.87 33.90
CA SER A 123 31.72 -34.66 33.02
C SER A 123 31.39 -36.14 33.27
N LEU A 124 31.08 -36.90 32.22
CA LEU A 124 31.68 -38.21 31.95
C LEU A 124 31.19 -38.83 30.63
N ALA A 125 32.18 -39.26 29.86
CA ALA A 125 32.23 -40.44 28.99
C ALA A 125 31.28 -40.55 27.77
N GLY A 126 31.88 -40.30 26.59
CA GLY A 126 32.18 -41.35 25.60
C GLY A 126 31.02 -42.15 25.01
N GLY A 127 30.68 -41.85 23.75
CA GLY A 127 29.84 -42.72 22.93
C GLY A 127 29.80 -42.26 21.47
N SER A 128 30.70 -42.80 20.65
CA SER A 128 30.63 -42.70 19.18
C SER A 128 29.32 -43.28 18.68
N GLN A 129 28.52 -42.48 17.95
CA GLN A 129 27.45 -43.01 17.11
C GLN A 129 27.68 -42.65 15.65
N ALA A 130 27.57 -43.70 14.84
CA ALA A 130 27.82 -43.74 13.41
C ALA A 130 26.74 -43.01 12.60
N LEU A 131 27.17 -42.35 11.53
CA LEU A 131 26.34 -41.68 10.54
C LEU A 131 25.68 -42.69 9.57
N PRO A 132 24.41 -42.51 9.18
CA PRO A 132 23.78 -43.28 8.11
C PRO A 132 24.12 -42.75 6.70
N PRO A 133 23.97 -43.57 5.64
CA PRO A 133 24.43 -43.24 4.28
C PRO A 133 23.49 -42.29 3.54
N ILE A 134 24.09 -41.40 2.75
CA ILE A 134 23.44 -40.40 1.89
C ILE A 134 22.99 -41.06 0.59
N VAL A 135 21.69 -41.00 0.29
CA VAL A 135 21.11 -41.43 -0.99
C VAL A 135 21.13 -40.26 -1.97
N SER A 136 21.74 -40.47 -3.13
CA SER A 136 21.98 -39.47 -4.17
C SER A 136 20.81 -39.45 -5.16
N HIS A 137 20.21 -38.28 -5.40
CA HIS A 137 19.22 -38.07 -6.46
C HIS A 137 19.67 -36.96 -7.41
N SER A 138 19.69 -37.28 -8.71
CA SER A 138 20.10 -36.40 -9.82
C SER A 138 19.11 -35.25 -10.07
N PRO A 139 19.58 -34.06 -10.50
CA PRO A 139 18.71 -32.91 -10.73
C PRO A 139 18.07 -32.90 -12.13
N VAL A 140 16.80 -32.51 -12.17
CA VAL A 140 16.03 -32.22 -13.39
C VAL A 140 16.21 -30.74 -13.78
N ALA A 141 16.54 -30.49 -15.05
CA ALA A 141 16.78 -29.16 -15.60
C ALA A 141 15.50 -28.33 -15.79
N GLN A 142 15.57 -27.02 -15.51
CA GLN A 142 14.54 -26.03 -15.86
C GLN A 142 15.03 -25.09 -16.98
N PRO A 143 14.14 -24.66 -17.91
CA PRO A 143 14.49 -23.76 -19.00
C PRO A 143 14.39 -22.26 -18.63
N PRO A 144 15.05 -21.37 -19.38
CA PRO A 144 15.13 -19.94 -19.06
C PRO A 144 13.89 -19.14 -19.48
N ILE A 145 13.56 -18.14 -18.67
CA ILE A 145 12.51 -17.14 -18.92
C ILE A 145 13.14 -15.90 -19.55
N LEU A 146 12.72 -15.54 -20.77
CA LEU A 146 13.06 -14.28 -21.44
C LEU A 146 11.95 -13.24 -21.19
N THR A 147 12.33 -12.05 -20.72
CA THR A 147 11.43 -10.88 -20.72
C THR A 147 12.07 -9.71 -21.48
N SER A 148 11.51 -9.39 -22.63
CA SER A 148 11.77 -8.16 -23.39
C SER A 148 10.56 -7.23 -23.25
N ARG A 149 10.79 -5.99 -22.80
CA ARG A 149 9.80 -4.90 -22.86
C ARG A 149 10.43 -3.70 -23.56
N ARG A 150 10.07 -3.50 -24.83
CA ARG A 150 10.22 -2.21 -25.52
C ARG A 150 9.05 -1.30 -25.15
N ARG A 151 9.35 -0.05 -24.80
CA ARG A 151 8.40 1.06 -24.68
C ARG A 151 8.52 1.92 -25.93
N ALA A 152 7.43 2.10 -26.66
CA ALA A 152 7.29 3.16 -27.65
C ALA A 152 6.70 4.40 -26.96
N GLN A 153 7.29 5.56 -27.20
CA GLN A 153 6.78 6.87 -26.76
C GLN A 153 5.99 7.47 -27.93
N VAL A 154 4.81 8.02 -27.63
CA VAL A 154 4.02 8.82 -28.58
C VAL A 154 3.92 10.22 -28.00
N ILE A 155 4.36 11.21 -28.78
CA ILE A 155 4.31 12.64 -28.48
C ILE A 155 3.09 13.20 -29.23
N CYS A 156 2.24 13.94 -28.55
CA CYS A 156 1.19 14.75 -29.19
C CYS A 156 1.37 16.20 -28.75
N THR A 157 1.55 17.08 -29.74
CA THR A 157 1.55 18.53 -29.64
C THR A 157 0.11 19.05 -29.79
N LEU A 158 -0.26 20.06 -29.00
CA LEU A 158 -1.52 20.81 -29.18
C LEU A 158 -1.18 22.27 -29.43
N SER A 159 -1.66 22.79 -30.57
CA SER A 159 -1.63 24.21 -30.94
C SER A 159 -2.72 25.01 -30.20
N PRO A 160 -2.47 26.28 -29.85
CA PRO A 160 -3.47 27.15 -29.25
C PRO A 160 -4.38 27.77 -30.32
N VAL A 161 -5.69 27.83 -30.03
CA VAL A 161 -6.68 28.59 -30.80
C VAL A 161 -6.84 29.96 -30.15
N GLU A 162 -6.69 31.00 -30.96
CA GLU A 162 -6.77 32.42 -30.60
C GLU A 162 -8.19 32.83 -30.16
N ALA A 163 -8.23 33.78 -29.22
CA ALA A 163 -9.44 34.47 -28.79
C ALA A 163 -9.68 35.73 -29.65
N PRO A 164 -10.93 36.10 -29.96
CA PRO A 164 -11.23 37.44 -30.44
C PRO A 164 -11.76 38.33 -29.32
N THR A 165 -11.12 39.50 -29.27
CA THR A 165 -11.48 40.72 -28.55
C THR A 165 -12.59 41.47 -29.30
N ALA A 166 -13.60 41.99 -28.61
CA ALA A 166 -14.06 43.40 -28.69
C ALA A 166 -15.48 43.59 -28.11
N ALA A 167 -15.65 44.78 -27.53
CA ALA A 167 -16.79 45.31 -26.81
C ALA A 167 -18.00 45.67 -27.70
N VAL A 168 -19.18 45.87 -27.09
CA VAL A 168 -20.02 47.10 -27.20
C VAL A 168 -21.27 46.97 -26.31
N SER A 169 -21.67 48.11 -25.75
CA SER A 169 -22.73 48.37 -24.76
C SER A 169 -24.16 48.29 -25.32
N GLY A 170 -25.13 47.91 -24.50
CA GLY A 170 -26.56 48.04 -24.81
C GLY A 170 -27.50 47.56 -23.68
N ARG A 171 -28.23 48.50 -23.07
CA ARG A 171 -29.23 48.30 -22.00
C ARG A 171 -30.59 47.82 -22.56
N ARG A 172 -31.28 47.02 -21.74
CA ARG A 172 -32.74 46.90 -21.47
C ARG A 172 -33.51 45.65 -21.93
N THR A 173 -34.26 45.17 -20.92
CA THR A 173 -35.60 44.53 -20.87
C THR A 173 -35.75 43.04 -21.19
N SER A 174 -36.00 42.30 -20.10
CA SER A 174 -37.14 41.41 -19.89
C SER A 174 -37.47 40.41 -20.99
N GLY A 175 -36.98 39.19 -20.79
CA GLY A 175 -37.43 37.98 -21.45
C GLY A 175 -36.63 36.81 -20.88
N LEU A 176 -37.05 36.28 -19.73
CA LEU A 176 -36.56 34.98 -19.24
C LEU A 176 -37.10 33.89 -20.18
N GLN A 177 -36.48 33.76 -21.34
CA GLN A 177 -36.48 32.51 -22.09
C GLN A 177 -35.54 31.57 -21.34
N GLN A 178 -36.10 30.51 -20.76
CA GLN A 178 -35.36 29.29 -20.50
C GLN A 178 -34.74 28.86 -21.83
N ALA A 179 -33.46 29.18 -22.00
CA ALA A 179 -32.64 28.51 -22.98
C ALA A 179 -32.53 27.06 -22.49
N ASP A 180 -33.42 26.21 -22.99
CA ASP A 180 -33.21 24.77 -23.13
C ASP A 180 -32.00 24.58 -24.06
N THR A 181 -30.83 24.97 -23.58
CA THR A 181 -29.56 24.52 -24.13
C THR A 181 -29.47 23.06 -23.73
N GLN A 182 -30.13 22.19 -24.50
CA GLN A 182 -29.75 20.80 -24.62
C GLN A 182 -28.30 20.82 -25.08
N ALA A 183 -27.38 20.88 -24.12
CA ALA A 183 -25.97 20.69 -24.34
C ALA A 183 -25.85 19.31 -24.97
N GLU A 184 -25.65 19.30 -26.29
CA GLU A 184 -25.37 18.14 -27.11
C GLU A 184 -24.33 17.31 -26.36
N MET A 185 -24.80 16.24 -25.72
CA MET A 185 -24.00 15.45 -24.79
C MET A 185 -22.89 14.81 -25.61
N ALA A 186 -21.68 15.38 -25.52
CA ALA A 186 -20.51 14.82 -26.16
C ALA A 186 -20.44 13.32 -25.82
N PRO A 187 -20.36 12.43 -26.83
CA PRO A 187 -20.44 11.00 -26.61
C PRO A 187 -19.31 10.57 -25.68
N LEU A 188 -19.64 9.73 -24.69
CA LEU A 188 -18.66 9.19 -23.77
C LEU A 188 -17.60 8.40 -24.55
N PRO A 189 -16.31 8.54 -24.23
CA PRO A 189 -15.25 7.81 -24.91
C PRO A 189 -15.47 6.30 -24.77
N THR A 190 -15.09 5.53 -25.78
CA THR A 190 -15.15 4.06 -25.73
C THR A 190 -14.23 3.54 -24.62
N PRO A 191 -14.64 2.54 -23.81
CA PRO A 191 -13.80 1.99 -22.75
C PRO A 191 -12.49 1.42 -23.32
N GLU A 192 -11.39 1.59 -22.57
CA GLU A 192 -10.08 1.05 -22.97
C GLU A 192 -10.11 -0.50 -23.04
N ALA A 193 -9.28 -1.09 -23.90
CA ALA A 193 -9.21 -2.53 -24.07
C ALA A 193 -8.94 -3.27 -22.73
N GLY A 194 -9.84 -4.17 -22.34
CA GLY A 194 -9.76 -4.93 -21.08
C GLY A 194 -10.34 -4.21 -19.85
N MET A 195 -10.92 -3.03 -20.02
CA MET A 195 -11.77 -2.37 -19.03
C MET A 195 -13.24 -2.69 -19.30
N ARG A 196 -14.03 -2.80 -18.22
CA ARG A 196 -15.49 -2.80 -18.30
C ARG A 196 -16.04 -1.53 -17.67
N ARG A 197 -16.99 -0.88 -18.34
CA ARG A 197 -17.75 0.22 -17.76
C ARG A 197 -18.73 -0.33 -16.73
N VAL A 198 -18.60 0.11 -15.49
CA VAL A 198 -19.48 -0.32 -14.39
C VAL A 198 -20.64 0.63 -14.24
N ARG A 199 -20.40 1.93 -14.39
CA ARG A 199 -21.43 2.96 -14.21
C ARG A 199 -21.11 4.23 -14.98
N THR A 200 -22.15 4.98 -15.30
CA THR A 200 -22.07 6.35 -15.81
C THR A 200 -22.80 7.26 -14.84
N LEU A 201 -22.17 8.38 -14.49
CA LEU A 201 -22.70 9.38 -13.56
C LEU A 201 -22.52 10.78 -14.14
N THR A 202 -23.18 11.76 -13.55
CA THR A 202 -22.92 13.17 -13.84
C THR A 202 -21.82 13.67 -12.90
N GLY A 203 -20.73 14.19 -13.47
CA GLY A 203 -19.60 14.72 -12.71
C GLY A 203 -19.93 15.99 -11.93
N PHE A 204 -19.00 16.43 -11.09
CA PHE A 204 -19.09 17.69 -10.34
C PHE A 204 -19.19 18.94 -11.25
N ASP A 205 -18.67 18.80 -12.46
CA ASP A 205 -18.69 19.76 -13.57
C ASP A 205 -19.93 19.64 -14.46
N GLY A 206 -20.88 18.75 -14.14
CA GLY A 206 -22.10 18.57 -14.92
C GLY A 206 -21.94 17.71 -16.18
N LEU A 207 -20.72 17.32 -16.55
CA LEU A 207 -20.51 16.46 -17.73
C LEU A 207 -20.51 14.98 -17.33
N PRO A 208 -20.85 14.06 -18.25
CA PRO A 208 -20.90 12.65 -17.91
C PRO A 208 -19.51 12.10 -17.53
N LEU A 209 -19.51 11.17 -16.59
CA LEU A 209 -18.35 10.55 -15.97
C LEU A 209 -18.53 9.03 -16.00
N ALA A 210 -17.65 8.33 -16.71
CA ALA A 210 -17.62 6.88 -16.73
C ALA A 210 -16.75 6.33 -15.59
N VAL A 211 -17.27 5.33 -14.88
CA VAL A 211 -16.54 4.52 -13.91
C VAL A 211 -16.17 3.21 -14.59
N GLU A 212 -14.87 3.02 -14.80
CA GLU A 212 -14.34 1.85 -15.48
C GLU A 212 -13.49 1.01 -14.54
N VAL A 213 -13.61 -0.31 -14.67
CA VAL A 213 -12.93 -1.27 -13.81
C VAL A 213 -12.28 -2.33 -14.69
N ARG A 214 -11.02 -2.65 -14.41
CA ARG A 214 -10.27 -3.68 -15.13
C ARG A 214 -10.91 -5.05 -14.91
N ALA A 215 -11.25 -5.73 -16.00
CA ALA A 215 -12.02 -6.98 -15.96
C ALA A 215 -11.30 -8.09 -15.16
N SER A 216 -9.97 -8.18 -15.23
CA SER A 216 -9.20 -9.30 -14.64
C SER A 216 -8.92 -9.20 -13.14
N ARG A 217 -8.94 -7.99 -12.56
CA ARG A 217 -8.51 -7.76 -11.16
C ARG A 217 -9.46 -6.88 -10.34
N GLY A 218 -10.55 -6.40 -10.94
CA GLY A 218 -11.46 -5.47 -10.27
C GLY A 218 -10.81 -4.12 -9.93
N GLN A 219 -9.71 -3.76 -10.59
CA GLN A 219 -8.99 -2.52 -10.32
C GLN A 219 -9.69 -1.34 -11.01
N VAL A 220 -10.06 -0.32 -10.25
CA VAL A 220 -10.69 0.89 -10.76
C VAL A 220 -9.69 1.71 -11.59
N ALA A 221 -10.12 2.14 -12.78
CA ALA A 221 -9.40 3.09 -13.61
C ALA A 221 -9.63 4.51 -13.08
N TRP A 222 -8.70 4.98 -12.25
CA TRP A 222 -8.81 6.32 -11.65
C TRP A 222 -8.42 7.41 -12.65
N THR A 223 -9.41 7.95 -13.36
CA THR A 223 -9.24 9.15 -14.18
C THR A 223 -9.21 10.41 -13.30
N PRO A 224 -8.56 11.51 -13.74
CA PRO A 224 -8.54 12.76 -12.99
C PRO A 224 -9.95 13.30 -12.65
N ARG A 225 -10.92 13.13 -13.56
CA ARG A 225 -12.31 13.55 -13.32
C ARG A 225 -13.01 12.68 -12.26
N LEU A 226 -12.76 11.36 -12.27
CA LEU A 226 -13.29 10.46 -11.23
C LEU A 226 -12.68 10.78 -9.86
N GLU A 227 -11.40 11.13 -9.81
CA GLU A 227 -10.76 11.60 -8.58
C GLU A 227 -11.38 12.89 -8.06
N LEU A 228 -11.61 13.87 -8.93
CA LEU A 228 -12.28 15.11 -8.55
C LEU A 228 -13.68 14.87 -8.00
N TYR A 229 -14.48 14.05 -8.69
CA TYR A 229 -15.80 13.65 -8.21
C TYR A 229 -15.70 12.97 -6.83
N LEU A 230 -14.77 12.03 -6.67
CA LEU A 230 -14.59 11.34 -5.39
C LEU A 230 -14.26 12.32 -4.26
N ALA A 231 -13.36 13.27 -4.50
CA ALA A 231 -13.03 14.29 -3.50
C ALA A 231 -14.19 15.27 -3.27
N SER A 232 -14.99 15.64 -4.30
CA SER A 232 -16.18 16.49 -4.11
C SER A 232 -17.24 15.78 -3.26
N THR A 233 -17.42 14.45 -3.40
CA THR A 233 -18.32 13.70 -2.50
C THR A 233 -17.89 13.79 -1.05
N ARG A 234 -16.58 13.82 -0.77
CA ARG A 234 -16.06 13.99 0.59
C ARG A 234 -16.31 15.40 1.12
N TRP A 235 -16.20 16.43 0.28
CA TRP A 235 -16.55 17.81 0.63
C TRP A 235 -18.05 17.98 0.89
N ALA A 236 -18.90 17.30 0.12
CA ALA A 236 -20.34 17.24 0.37
C ALA A 236 -20.70 16.56 1.71
N GLY A 237 -19.74 15.90 2.37
CA GLY A 237 -20.00 15.09 3.55
C GLY A 237 -20.55 13.71 3.20
N GLN A 238 -20.50 13.25 1.96
CA GLN A 238 -21.06 11.94 1.64
C GLN A 238 -20.25 10.81 2.32
N HIS A 239 -20.95 9.83 2.88
CA HIS A 239 -20.35 8.69 3.55
C HIS A 239 -19.62 7.81 2.51
N PRO A 240 -18.36 7.39 2.73
CA PRO A 240 -17.61 6.63 1.71
C PRO A 240 -18.25 5.29 1.32
N ARG A 241 -19.13 4.71 2.17
CA ARG A 241 -19.94 3.54 1.80
C ARG A 241 -21.06 3.87 0.81
N ALA A 242 -21.70 5.03 0.95
CA ALA A 242 -22.70 5.49 -0.02
C ALA A 242 -22.02 5.76 -1.37
N VAL A 243 -20.89 6.48 -1.35
CA VAL A 243 -20.07 6.71 -2.55
C VAL A 243 -19.66 5.40 -3.23
N ALA A 244 -19.21 4.39 -2.46
CA ALA A 244 -18.86 3.09 -3.00
C ALA A 244 -20.04 2.39 -3.69
N ARG A 245 -21.23 2.46 -3.10
CA ARG A 245 -22.49 1.93 -3.67
C ARG A 245 -22.86 2.69 -4.95
N ASP A 246 -22.75 4.01 -4.94
CA ASP A 246 -23.08 4.89 -6.06
C ASP A 246 -22.11 4.72 -7.23
N LEU A 247 -20.83 4.46 -6.96
CA LEU A 247 -19.82 4.21 -7.99
C LEU A 247 -19.80 2.76 -8.47
N GLY A 248 -20.38 1.82 -7.71
CA GLY A 248 -20.27 0.38 -7.98
C GLY A 248 -18.85 -0.16 -7.80
N ILE A 249 -18.06 0.43 -6.90
CA ILE A 249 -16.67 0.04 -6.61
C ILE A 249 -16.48 -0.33 -5.13
N PRO A 250 -15.44 -1.10 -4.78
CA PRO A 250 -15.22 -1.49 -3.38
C PRO A 250 -14.98 -0.29 -2.45
N PHE A 251 -15.56 -0.34 -1.25
CA PHE A 251 -15.34 0.67 -0.20
C PHE A 251 -13.86 0.93 0.11
N SER A 252 -13.05 -0.13 0.13
CA SER A 252 -11.60 -0.02 0.36
C SER A 252 -10.90 0.79 -0.74
N ALA A 253 -11.37 0.71 -1.99
CA ALA A 253 -10.82 1.47 -3.11
C ALA A 253 -11.10 2.97 -2.92
N VAL A 254 -12.32 3.32 -2.51
CA VAL A 254 -12.72 4.70 -2.20
C VAL A 254 -11.87 5.28 -1.07
N VAL A 255 -11.81 4.61 0.08
CA VAL A 255 -11.08 5.11 1.26
C VAL A 255 -9.59 5.22 0.96
N SER A 256 -9.01 4.19 0.32
CA SER A 256 -7.60 4.23 -0.07
C SER A 256 -7.31 5.38 -1.02
N ARG A 257 -8.22 5.69 -1.96
CA ARG A 257 -8.01 6.77 -2.93
C ARG A 257 -8.12 8.14 -2.27
N LEU A 258 -9.14 8.37 -1.43
CA LEU A 258 -9.28 9.61 -0.65
C LEU A 258 -8.05 9.89 0.21
N HIS A 259 -7.49 8.86 0.86
CA HIS A 259 -6.27 8.99 1.64
C HIS A 259 -5.05 9.36 0.77
N LEU A 260 -4.90 8.76 -0.41
CA LEU A 260 -3.82 9.09 -1.35
C LEU A 260 -3.93 10.52 -1.89
N MET A 261 -5.14 11.04 -2.02
CA MET A 261 -5.42 12.41 -2.42
C MET A 261 -5.24 13.43 -1.29
N ASN A 262 -5.02 12.98 -0.05
CA ASN A 262 -4.90 13.81 1.15
C ASN A 262 -6.14 14.69 1.39
N VAL A 263 -7.34 14.18 1.06
CA VAL A 263 -8.59 14.88 1.37
C VAL A 263 -8.86 14.74 2.87
N PRO A 264 -9.08 15.84 3.61
CA PRO A 264 -9.24 15.77 5.05
C PRO A 264 -10.45 14.90 5.45
N PRO A 265 -10.33 14.12 6.53
CA PRO A 265 -11.49 13.40 7.06
C PRO A 265 -12.51 14.39 7.62
N ARG A 266 -13.80 14.09 7.43
CA ARG A 266 -14.93 14.77 8.07
C ARG A 266 -15.40 13.97 9.29
N PRO A 267 -15.86 14.65 10.35
CA PRO A 267 -16.44 14.00 11.51
C PRO A 267 -17.69 13.21 11.10
N ARG A 268 -18.02 12.18 11.88
CA ARG A 268 -19.08 11.23 11.53
C ARG A 268 -20.47 11.87 11.51
N GLU A 269 -20.69 12.88 12.35
CA GLU A 269 -21.95 13.62 12.50
C GLU A 269 -22.31 14.43 11.25
N GLU A 270 -21.32 14.81 10.45
CA GLU A 270 -21.52 15.55 9.20
C GLU A 270 -21.70 14.64 7.99
N LEU A 271 -21.66 13.31 8.18
CA LEU A 271 -21.72 12.37 7.07
C LEU A 271 -23.15 12.06 6.66
N THR A 272 -23.45 12.27 5.38
CA THR A 272 -24.75 12.00 4.75
C THR A 272 -24.64 10.87 3.73
N ASP A 273 -25.76 10.21 3.40
CA ASP A 273 -25.76 9.22 2.30
C ASP A 273 -25.98 9.88 0.93
N THR A 274 -26.54 11.09 0.90
CA THR A 274 -26.86 11.84 -0.33
C THR A 274 -25.73 12.80 -0.70
N TYR A 275 -25.42 12.87 -1.99
CA TYR A 275 -24.46 13.82 -2.55
C TYR A 275 -25.12 15.18 -2.83
N ASP A 276 -24.59 16.25 -2.23
CA ASP A 276 -24.97 17.65 -2.49
C ASP A 276 -23.78 18.41 -3.10
N PRO A 277 -23.82 18.75 -4.41
CA PRO A 277 -22.73 19.45 -5.08
C PRO A 277 -22.55 20.90 -4.61
N ASP A 278 -23.62 21.57 -4.17
CA ASP A 278 -23.55 22.97 -3.72
C ASP A 278 -22.96 23.07 -2.33
N LEU A 279 -23.26 22.12 -1.45
CA LEU A 279 -22.57 21.98 -0.17
C LEU A 279 -21.07 21.69 -0.35
N ALA A 280 -20.71 20.84 -1.33
CA ALA A 280 -19.31 20.60 -1.66
C ALA A 280 -18.59 21.88 -2.10
N ARG A 281 -19.21 22.67 -2.98
CA ARG A 281 -18.66 23.96 -3.46
C ARG A 281 -18.47 24.95 -2.32
N ARG A 282 -19.49 25.13 -1.47
CA ARG A 282 -19.43 26.02 -0.31
C ARG A 282 -18.29 25.66 0.64
N ARG A 283 -18.21 24.40 1.06
CA ARG A 283 -17.16 23.93 1.99
C ARG A 283 -15.76 24.00 1.40
N LEU A 284 -15.63 23.76 0.09
CA LEU A 284 -14.35 23.90 -0.59
C LEU A 284 -13.86 25.35 -0.57
N HIS A 285 -14.77 26.29 -0.84
CA HIS A 285 -14.51 27.73 -0.78
C HIS A 285 -14.17 28.18 0.64
N GLU A 286 -14.93 27.75 1.65
CA GLU A 286 -14.65 28.02 3.08
C GLU A 286 -13.27 27.52 3.51
N ALA A 287 -12.82 26.38 2.95
CA ALA A 287 -11.49 25.85 3.22
C ALA A 287 -10.36 26.56 2.47
N GLY A 288 -10.67 27.61 1.67
CA GLY A 288 -9.69 28.36 0.89
C GLY A 288 -9.00 27.52 -0.19
N MET A 289 -9.71 26.52 -0.72
CA MET A 289 -9.20 25.62 -1.76
C MET A 289 -9.94 25.81 -3.07
N GLU A 290 -9.22 25.57 -4.16
CA GLU A 290 -9.75 25.59 -5.53
C GLU A 290 -9.29 24.34 -6.28
N VAL A 291 -10.02 23.99 -7.34
CA VAL A 291 -9.60 22.95 -8.28
C VAL A 291 -8.51 23.52 -9.18
N ARG A 292 -7.33 22.90 -9.16
CA ARG A 292 -6.17 23.33 -9.95
C ARG A 292 -5.66 22.20 -10.82
N GLN A 293 -5.04 22.56 -11.94
CA GLN A 293 -4.30 21.61 -12.76
C GLN A 293 -2.86 21.47 -12.25
N CYS A 294 -2.36 20.24 -12.18
CA CYS A 294 -1.02 19.94 -11.73
C CYS A 294 0.00 20.44 -12.77
N HIS A 295 0.91 21.31 -12.33
CA HIS A 295 1.92 21.89 -13.21
C HIS A 295 2.86 20.84 -13.85
N LYS A 296 3.11 19.73 -13.16
CA LYS A 296 4.02 18.66 -13.62
C LYS A 296 3.35 17.60 -14.51
N HIS A 297 2.02 17.51 -14.49
CA HIS A 297 1.27 16.51 -15.27
C HIS A 297 0.01 17.14 -15.84
N ALA A 298 0.05 17.48 -17.13
CA ALA A 298 -1.10 17.98 -17.86
C ALA A 298 -2.29 17.03 -17.73
N GLY A 299 -3.49 17.60 -17.58
CA GLY A 299 -4.75 16.86 -17.40
C GLY A 299 -4.99 16.33 -15.98
N ARG A 300 -4.01 16.39 -15.07
CA ARG A 300 -4.23 15.98 -13.68
C ARG A 300 -4.77 17.13 -12.85
N LEU A 301 -5.99 16.99 -12.35
CA LEU A 301 -6.65 17.99 -11.50
C LEU A 301 -6.52 17.60 -10.02
N PHE A 302 -6.44 18.59 -9.13
CA PHE A 302 -6.37 18.39 -7.69
C PHE A 302 -6.92 19.59 -6.93
N PHE A 303 -7.27 19.41 -5.65
CA PHE A 303 -7.67 20.50 -4.77
C PHE A 303 -6.43 21.06 -4.07
N GLY A 304 -6.23 22.37 -4.14
CA GLY A 304 -5.11 23.04 -3.50
C GLY A 304 -5.42 24.50 -3.18
N ASN A 305 -4.64 25.09 -2.29
CA ASN A 305 -4.67 26.52 -2.06
C ASN A 305 -3.91 27.28 -3.18
N ARG A 306 -3.94 28.62 -3.13
CA ARG A 306 -3.26 29.49 -4.11
C ARG A 306 -1.75 29.26 -4.26
N TRP A 307 -1.11 28.62 -3.28
CA TRP A 307 0.33 28.36 -3.26
C TRP A 307 0.72 26.94 -3.67
N THR A 308 -0.27 26.04 -3.85
CA THR A 308 -0.01 24.65 -4.20
C THR A 308 -0.18 24.44 -5.70
N TYR A 309 0.92 24.17 -6.40
CA TYR A 309 0.95 23.97 -7.86
C TYR A 309 1.16 22.51 -8.29
N VAL A 310 1.58 21.64 -7.36
CA VAL A 310 1.86 20.23 -7.62
C VAL A 310 0.95 19.35 -6.78
N ALA A 311 0.19 18.49 -7.46
CA ALA A 311 -0.73 17.57 -6.81
C ALA A 311 -0.01 16.63 -5.81
N PRO A 312 -0.59 16.33 -4.63
CA PRO A 312 0.00 15.44 -3.63
C PRO A 312 0.42 14.07 -4.18
N LEU A 313 -0.41 13.49 -5.06
CA LEU A 313 -0.12 12.22 -5.74
C LEU A 313 1.12 12.30 -6.64
N THR A 314 1.34 13.43 -7.31
CA THR A 314 2.51 13.65 -8.16
C THR A 314 3.78 13.73 -7.31
N LYS A 315 3.71 14.37 -6.14
CA LYS A 315 4.84 14.45 -5.20
C LYS A 315 5.33 13.07 -4.72
N ARG A 316 4.45 12.06 -4.72
CA ARG A 316 4.79 10.68 -4.36
C ARG A 316 5.33 9.85 -5.53
N SER A 317 5.35 10.39 -6.73
CA SER A 317 5.87 9.68 -7.89
C SER A 317 7.40 9.63 -7.85
N SER A 318 7.98 8.51 -8.30
CA SER A 318 9.43 8.35 -8.40
C SER A 318 10.10 9.35 -9.35
N GLY A 319 9.34 9.93 -10.29
CA GLY A 319 9.85 10.95 -11.21
C GLY A 319 10.09 12.26 -10.45
N TYR A 320 9.06 12.73 -9.74
CA TYR A 320 9.16 13.93 -8.91
C TYR A 320 10.23 13.80 -7.82
N GLN A 321 10.30 12.65 -7.12
CA GLN A 321 11.31 12.45 -6.07
C GLN A 321 12.73 12.54 -6.60
N ARG A 322 13.00 12.03 -7.82
CA ARG A 322 14.32 12.14 -8.47
C ARG A 322 14.65 13.57 -8.86
N GLU A 323 13.68 14.30 -9.43
CA GLU A 323 13.88 15.71 -9.79
C GLU A 323 14.22 16.57 -8.57
N VAL A 324 13.53 16.36 -7.45
CA VAL A 324 13.80 17.10 -6.21
C VAL A 324 15.19 16.76 -5.67
N SER A 325 15.58 15.47 -5.64
CA SER A 325 16.92 15.08 -5.19
C SER A 325 18.05 15.64 -6.05
N ASN A 326 17.81 15.91 -7.34
CA ASN A 326 18.81 16.50 -8.22
C ASN A 326 18.98 18.02 -8.04
N LEU A 327 18.04 18.71 -7.39
CA LEU A 327 18.14 20.15 -7.12
C LEU A 327 18.90 20.46 -5.84
N ASP A 328 19.11 19.46 -4.97
CA ASP A 328 19.85 19.59 -3.71
C ASP A 328 21.36 19.34 -3.90
N HIS A 329 21.85 19.24 -5.14
CA HIS A 329 23.26 19.04 -5.52
C HIS A 329 23.69 20.15 -6.48
#